data_AF-A0A7C5ECQ0-F1
#
_entry.id   AF-A0A7C5ECQ0-F1
#
_cell.length_a   1.000
_cell.length_b   1.000
_cell.length_c   1.000
_cell.angle_alpha   90.00
_cell.angle_beta   90.00
_cell.angle_gamma   90.00
#
_symmetry.space_group_name_H-M   'P 1'
#
loop_
_entity.id
_entity.type
_entity.pdbx_description
1 polymer ?
#
loop_
_entity_poly.entity_id
_entity_poly.type
_entity_poly.pdbx_seq_one_letter_code
_entity_poly.pdbx_strand_id
1 'polypeptide(L)' 'MRTIITAALAALLTASSAIAQEDFQREGDGERRAALDAMEGKAPPALAVTQWMNTSQNSGLRLADLKGKVVLLDFWGTW' A
#
# COMPACT_ATOMS: atom_id res chain seq x y z
N MET A 1 -35.57 -33.48 1.18
CA MET A 1 -35.47 -32.04 0.82
C MET A 1 -34.68 -31.17 1.81
N ARG A 2 -34.22 -31.66 2.97
CA ARG A 2 -33.37 -30.87 3.91
C ARG A 2 -31.86 -31.08 3.73
N THR A 3 -31.44 -32.17 3.08
CA THR A 3 -30.03 -32.50 2.81
C THR A 3 -29.43 -31.80 1.58
N ILE A 4 -30.27 -31.29 0.67
CA ILE A 4 -29.81 -30.57 -0.53
C ILE A 4 -29.43 -29.12 -0.19
N ILE A 5 -30.03 -28.54 0.86
CA ILE A 5 -29.78 -27.14 1.26
C ILE A 5 -28.40 -26.98 1.93
N THR A 6 -27.87 -28.02 2.59
CA THR A 6 -26.57 -27.95 3.26
C THR A 6 -25.38 -27.93 2.29
N ALA A 7 -25.50 -28.53 1.11
CA ALA A 7 -24.42 -28.56 0.12
C ALA A 7 -24.21 -27.21 -0.58
N ALA A 8 -25.27 -26.43 -0.77
CA ALA A 8 -25.20 -25.11 -1.41
C ALA A 8 -24.51 -24.06 -0.52
N LEU A 9 -24.63 -24.19 0.81
CA LEU A 9 -23.99 -23.27 1.76
C LEU A 9 -22.49 -23.53 1.89
N ALA A 10 -22.03 -24.77 1.67
CA ALA A 10 -20.61 -25.12 1.69
C ALA A 10 -19.87 -24.66 0.42
N ALA A 11 -20.53 -24.61 -0.73
CA ALA A 11 -19.95 -24.11 -1.98
C ALA A 11 -19.83 -22.58 -2.03
N LEU A 12 -20.57 -21.86 -1.17
CA LEU A 12 -20.50 -20.38 -1.10
C LEU A 12 -19.33 -19.88 -0.24
N LEU A 13 -18.73 -20.73 0.59
CA LEU A 13 -17.58 -20.36 1.45
C LEU A 13 -16.21 -20.59 0.78
N THR A 14 -16.14 -21.20 -0.40
CA THR A 14 -14.87 -21.48 -1.09
C THR A 14 -14.43 -20.39 -2.07
N ALA A 15 -15.10 -19.23 -2.10
CA ALA A 15 -14.58 -18.04 -2.78
C ALA A 15 -13.46 -17.38 -1.92
N SER A 16 -12.49 -18.18 -1.49
CA SER A 16 -11.22 -17.69 -0.98
C SER A 16 -10.53 -16.94 -2.12
N SER A 17 -10.44 -15.63 -1.96
CA SER A 17 -9.37 -14.79 -2.47
C SER A 17 -8.89 -15.15 -3.88
N ALA A 18 -9.63 -14.70 -4.89
CA ALA A 18 -8.96 -14.31 -6.11
C ALA A 18 -7.99 -13.18 -5.72
N ILE A 19 -6.76 -13.57 -5.39
CA ILE A 19 -5.61 -12.66 -5.26
C ILE A 19 -5.68 -11.81 -6.51
N ALA A 20 -5.82 -10.49 -6.32
CA ALA A 20 -5.91 -9.53 -7.38
C ALA A 20 -4.86 -9.87 -8.44
N GLN A 21 -5.33 -10.12 -9.67
CA GLN A 21 -4.46 -10.20 -10.83
C GLN A 21 -3.57 -8.95 -10.79
N GLU A 22 -2.27 -9.14 -10.62
CA GLU A 22 -1.28 -8.07 -10.57
C GLU A 22 -1.13 -7.47 -11.98
N ASP A 23 -2.17 -6.81 -12.48
CA ASP A 23 -2.22 -6.18 -13.81
C ASP A 23 -1.41 -4.87 -13.88
N PHE A 24 -0.75 -4.49 -12.78
CA PHE A 24 0.06 -3.28 -12.71
C PHE A 24 1.55 -3.62 -12.83
N GLN A 25 2.19 -3.13 -13.90
CA GLN A 25 3.63 -3.26 -14.06
C GLN A 25 4.36 -2.46 -12.98
N ARG A 26 5.00 -3.17 -12.05
CA ARG A 26 5.80 -2.57 -10.99
C ARG A 26 7.20 -2.20 -11.49
N GLU A 27 7.82 -1.24 -10.80
CA GLU A 27 9.17 -0.72 -11.10
C GLU A 27 10.26 -1.79 -10.85
N GLY A 28 11.21 -1.94 -11.77
CA GLY A 28 12.40 -2.80 -11.58
C GLY A 28 12.17 -4.30 -11.82
N ASP A 29 13.27 -5.06 -11.81
CA ASP A 29 13.31 -6.50 -12.06
C ASP A 29 14.27 -7.23 -11.07
N GLY A 30 14.29 -8.56 -11.11
CA GLY A 30 15.22 -9.40 -10.35
C GLY A 30 15.29 -9.09 -8.85
N GLU A 31 16.51 -8.97 -8.33
CA GLU A 31 16.77 -8.65 -6.92
C GLU A 31 16.23 -7.27 -6.51
N ARG A 32 16.24 -6.28 -7.42
CA ARG A 32 15.70 -4.94 -7.15
C ARG A 32 14.20 -5.03 -6.89
N ARG A 33 13.45 -5.74 -7.75
CA ARG A 33 12.01 -5.93 -7.56
C ARG A 33 11.72 -6.67 -6.27
N ALA A 34 12.46 -7.72 -5.95
CA ALA A 34 12.31 -8.47 -4.70
C ALA A 34 12.53 -7.58 -3.46
N ALA A 35 13.51 -6.67 -3.49
CA ALA A 35 13.75 -5.73 -2.41
C ALA A 35 12.62 -4.70 -2.25
N LEU A 36 12.08 -4.20 -3.38
CA LEU A 36 10.95 -3.27 -3.38
C LEU A 36 9.66 -3.94 -2.88
N ASP A 37 9.36 -5.17 -3.33
CA ASP A 37 8.20 -5.96 -2.89
C ASP A 37 8.23 -6.20 -1.37
N ALA A 38 9.42 -6.46 -0.82
CA ALA A 38 9.60 -6.64 0.61
C ALA A 38 9.27 -5.38 1.43
N MET A 39 9.17 -4.19 0.82
CA MET A 39 8.77 -2.95 1.50
C MET A 39 7.26 -2.68 1.43
N GLU A 40 6.54 -3.30 0.50
CA GLU A 40 5.12 -3.05 0.30
C GLU A 40 4.27 -3.53 1.48
N GLY A 41 3.17 -2.82 1.76
CA GLY A 41 2.27 -3.11 2.88
C GLY A 41 2.83 -2.79 4.27
N LYS A 42 4.12 -2.45 4.39
CA LYS A 42 4.72 -1.99 5.66
C LYS A 42 4.37 -0.54 5.93
N ALA A 43 4.37 -0.17 7.22
CA ALA A 43 4.21 1.22 7.60
C ALA A 43 5.38 2.05 7.05
N PRO A 44 5.13 3.23 6.44
CA PRO A 44 6.21 4.09 5.99
C PRO A 44 7.01 4.59 7.19
N PRO A 45 8.33 4.77 7.04
CA PRO A 45 9.16 5.33 8.09
C PRO A 45 8.77 6.79 8.41
N ALA A 46 9.03 7.24 9.63
CA ALA A 46 8.81 8.63 10.00
C ALA A 46 9.75 9.56 9.19
N LEU A 47 9.22 10.72 8.79
CA LEU A 47 10.01 11.74 8.11
C LEU A 47 10.94 12.45 9.12
N ALA A 48 12.24 12.28 8.93
CA ALA A 48 13.28 12.97 9.70
C ALA A 48 13.84 14.12 8.86
N VAL A 49 13.28 15.32 9.06
CA VAL A 49 13.69 16.55 8.34
C VAL A 49 13.94 17.69 9.31
N THR A 50 14.84 18.60 8.93
CA THR A 50 15.21 19.77 9.75
C THR A 50 14.28 20.96 9.55
N GLN A 51 13.59 21.02 8.41
CA GLN A 51 12.77 22.16 8.01
C GLN A 51 11.64 21.71 7.10
N TRP A 52 10.55 22.48 7.13
CA TRP A 52 9.39 22.33 6.26
C TRP A 52 9.18 23.60 5.45
N MET A 53 8.80 23.43 4.19
CA MET A 53 8.46 24.51 3.27
C MET A 53 7.09 24.24 2.65
N ASN A 54 6.37 25.29 2.27
CA ASN A 54 5.07 25.20 1.59
C ASN A 54 3.97 24.47 2.39
N THR A 55 4.06 24.47 3.72
CA THR A 55 2.98 24.02 4.62
C THR A 55 2.35 25.20 5.34
N SER A 56 1.12 25.03 5.84
CA SER A 56 0.48 26.08 6.64
C SER A 56 1.36 26.44 7.85
N GLN A 57 1.74 27.71 7.95
CA GLN A 57 2.62 28.25 9.00
C GLN A 57 3.98 27.54 9.12
N ASN A 58 4.50 26.95 8.03
CA ASN A 58 5.70 26.11 8.05
C ASN A 58 5.65 24.98 9.11
N SER A 59 4.44 24.54 9.46
CA SER A 59 4.24 23.43 10.38
C SER A 59 4.61 22.11 9.73
N GLY A 60 5.16 21.18 10.52
CA GLY A 60 5.49 19.85 10.01
C GLY A 60 4.25 19.04 9.65
N LEU A 61 4.37 18.16 8.65
CA LEU A 61 3.35 17.18 8.30
C LEU A 61 3.76 15.79 8.81
N ARG A 62 2.82 15.06 9.43
CA ARG A 62 3.01 13.64 9.77
C ARG A 62 2.30 12.79 8.74
N LEU A 63 2.94 11.72 8.27
CA LEU A 63 2.33 10.77 7.33
C LEU A 63 1.02 10.17 7.87
N ALA A 64 0.89 10.02 9.19
CA ALA A 64 -0.34 9.54 9.83
C ALA A 64 -1.55 10.47 9.60
N ASP A 65 -1.33 11.78 9.48
CA ASP A 65 -2.39 12.77 9.24
C ASP A 65 -2.87 12.74 7.78
N LEU A 66 -2.15 12.04 6.89
CA LEU A 66 -2.44 11.91 5.46
C LEU A 66 -3.13 10.58 5.10
N LYS A 67 -3.53 9.77 6.08
CA LYS A 67 -4.23 8.50 5.84
C LYS A 67 -5.49 8.73 5.00
N GLY A 68 -5.72 7.83 4.04
CA GLY A 68 -6.80 7.93 3.06
C GLY A 68 -6.43 8.72 1.80
N LYS A 69 -5.20 9.26 1.72
CA LYS A 69 -4.63 9.88 0.51
C LYS A 69 -3.48 9.02 -0.02
N VAL A 70 -3.28 9.06 -1.33
CA VAL A 70 -2.02 8.63 -1.94
C VAL A 70 -0.98 9.72 -1.67
N VAL A 71 0.19 9.33 -1.17
CA VAL A 71 1.31 10.24 -0.86
C VAL A 71 2.51 9.82 -1.70
N LEU A 72 3.05 10.76 -2.48
CA LEU A 72 4.31 10.59 -3.22
C LEU A 72 5.44 11.26 -2.43
N LEU A 73 6.52 10.53 -2.17
CA LEU A 73 7.76 11.07 -1.64
C LEU A 73 8.76 11.19 -2.79
N ASP A 74 9.14 12.43 -3.12
CA ASP A 74 10.09 12.74 -4.17
C ASP A 74 11.36 13.35 -3.55
N PHE A 75 12.49 12.67 -3.71
CA PHE A 75 13.77 13.09 -3.16
C PHE A 75 14.57 13.82 -4.24
N TRP A 76 14.71 15.14 -4.09
CA TRP A 76 15.37 16.02 -5.06
C TRP A 76 16.25 17.07 -4.38
N GLY A 77 17.01 17.84 -5.15
CA GLY A 77 17.84 18.93 -4.66
C GLY A 77 18.17 19.95 -5.74
N THR A 78 18.62 21.14 -5.32
CA THR A 78 19.19 22.16 -6.20
C THR A 78 20.69 21.96 -6.34
N TRP A 79 21.26 22.39 -7.46
CA TRP A 79 22.70 22.39 -7.72
C TRP A 79 23.43 23.52 -6.98
#